data_AF-A0A7W0J883-F1
#
_entry.id   AF-A0A7W0J883-F1
#
_cell.length_a   1.000
_cell.length_b   1.000
_cell.length_c   1.000
_cell.angle_alpha   90.00
_cell.angle_beta   90.00
_cell.angle_gamma   90.00
#
_symmetry.space_group_name_H-M   'P 1'
#
loop_
_entity.id
_entity.type
_entity.pdbx_description
1 polymer ?
#
loop_
_entity_poly.entity_id
_entity_poly.type
_entity_poly.pdbx_seq_one_letter_code
_entity_poly.pdbx_strand_id
1 'polypeptide(L)'
;MENLDEIFNRLKEILKNYQPPFSSKADDESHFDLWSVKDLVIEGRKRKEVYFAVLIIQKAYVGFYYMPVYAEPEIKEFFKPELLSRLKGKSCFHIHKLDSILIDQIKEALQRGYVEYQKRGWI
;
A
#
# COMPACT_ATOMS: atom_id res chain seq x y z
N MET A 1 6.16 23.89 0.79
CA MET A 1 5.48 22.85 -0.01
C MET A 1 6.37 21.64 0.07
N GLU A 2 5.81 20.49 0.46
CA GLU A 2 6.57 19.23 0.42
C GLU A 2 6.94 18.93 -1.03
N ASN A 3 8.16 18.47 -1.25
CA ASN A 3 8.54 17.88 -2.54
C ASN A 3 8.18 16.38 -2.55
N LEU A 4 8.31 15.73 -3.71
CA LEU A 4 7.92 14.32 -3.85
C LEU A 4 8.77 13.39 -2.99
N ASP A 5 10.05 13.72 -2.76
CA ASP A 5 10.96 12.93 -1.94
C ASP A 5 10.54 12.95 -0.47
N GLU A 6 10.10 14.11 0.05
CA GLU A 6 9.57 14.23 1.41
C GLU A 6 8.28 13.42 1.59
N ILE A 7 7.35 13.49 0.64
CA ILE A 7 6.13 12.67 0.64
C ILE A 7 6.49 11.18 0.61
N PHE A 8 7.40 10.78 -0.27
CA PHE A 8 7.83 9.40 -0.41
C PHE A 8 8.45 8.86 0.87
N ASN A 9 9.40 9.58 1.46
CA ASN A 9 10.08 9.17 2.69
C ASN A 9 9.11 9.06 3.86
N ARG A 10 8.18 10.00 4.01
CA ARG A 10 7.15 9.93 5.07
C ARG A 10 6.25 8.71 4.91
N LEU A 11 5.82 8.39 3.68
CA LEU A 11 5.01 7.20 3.41
C LEU A 11 5.83 5.91 3.59
N LYS A 12 7.09 5.89 3.18
CA LYS A 12 8.01 4.76 3.33
C LYS A 12 8.18 4.38 4.79
N GLU A 13 8.38 5.36 5.68
CA GLU A 13 8.44 5.10 7.13
C GLU A 13 7.13 4.52 7.69
N ILE A 14 5.97 4.88 7.15
CA ILE A 14 4.70 4.25 7.53
C ILE A 14 4.69 2.78 7.11
N LEU A 15 5.04 2.48 5.85
CA LEU A 15 5.02 1.12 5.32
C LEU A 15 6.06 0.21 5.99
N LYS A 16 7.24 0.72 6.35
CA LYS A 16 8.28 -0.05 7.06
C LYS A 16 7.78 -0.67 8.38
N ASN A 17 6.78 -0.07 9.04
CA ASN A 17 6.18 -0.65 10.26
C ASN A 17 5.50 -2.01 10.04
N TYR A 18 5.25 -2.40 8.79
CA TYR A 18 4.69 -3.70 8.44
C TYR A 18 5.76 -4.76 8.09
N GLN A 19 7.04 -4.45 8.29
CA GLN A 19 8.15 -5.38 8.20
C GLN A 19 8.66 -5.74 9.61
N PRO A 20 8.77 -7.03 9.97
CA PRO A 20 8.10 -8.21 9.40
C PRO A 20 6.56 -8.17 9.62
N PRO A 21 5.74 -9.00 8.93
CA PRO A 21 6.08 -10.19 8.13
C PRO A 21 6.33 -9.92 6.65
N PHE A 22 6.06 -8.73 6.14
CA PHE A 22 6.39 -8.41 4.75
C PHE A 22 7.90 -8.22 4.58
N SER A 23 8.37 -8.46 3.36
CA SER A 23 9.75 -8.20 2.93
C SER A 23 9.72 -7.29 1.70
N SER A 24 10.75 -6.45 1.59
CA SER A 24 10.94 -5.62 0.42
C SER A 24 11.89 -6.30 -0.57
N LYS A 25 11.61 -6.11 -1.86
CA LYS A 25 12.47 -6.43 -3.00
C LYS A 25 13.06 -5.18 -3.65
N ALA A 26 12.36 -4.05 -3.56
CA ALA A 26 12.83 -2.73 -3.96
C ALA A 26 12.73 -1.78 -2.77
N ASP A 27 13.87 -1.28 -2.32
CA ASP A 27 14.01 -0.31 -1.24
C ASP A 27 15.09 0.72 -1.62
N ASP A 28 14.68 1.71 -2.41
CA ASP A 28 15.55 2.81 -2.85
C ASP A 28 14.89 4.18 -2.61
N GLU A 29 15.49 5.23 -3.16
CA GLU A 29 15.08 6.63 -3.01
C GLU A 29 13.78 6.99 -3.75
N SER A 30 13.36 6.15 -4.69
CA SER A 30 12.22 6.41 -5.58
C SER A 30 11.22 5.24 -5.65
N HIS A 31 11.58 4.07 -5.15
CA HIS A 31 10.76 2.86 -5.17
C HIS A 31 10.88 2.13 -3.83
N PHE A 32 9.73 1.86 -3.20
CA PHE A 32 9.65 1.01 -2.01
C PHE A 32 8.48 0.04 -2.11
N ASP A 33 8.74 -1.25 -1.94
CA ASP A 33 7.73 -2.30 -2.05
C ASP A 33 7.61 -3.23 -0.83
N LEU A 34 6.43 -3.83 -0.67
CA LEU A 34 6.14 -4.82 0.36
C LEU A 34 5.47 -6.04 -0.24
N TRP A 35 6.08 -7.20 0.02
CA TRP A 35 5.63 -8.51 -0.42
C TRP A 35 5.50 -9.45 0.78
N SER A 36 4.44 -10.26 0.79
CA SER A 36 4.45 -11.50 1.56
C SER A 36 5.18 -12.56 0.77
N VAL A 37 6.07 -13.31 1.40
CA VAL A 37 6.84 -14.40 0.78
C VAL A 37 6.49 -15.69 1.53
N LYS A 38 5.57 -16.46 0.97
CA LYS A 38 5.01 -17.69 1.57
C LYS A 38 4.45 -18.57 0.46
N ASP A 39 4.65 -19.89 0.57
CA ASP A 39 4.00 -20.85 -0.32
C ASP A 39 2.49 -20.88 -0.01
N LEU A 40 1.69 -20.37 -0.94
CA LEU A 40 0.25 -20.18 -0.82
C LEU A 40 -0.48 -20.80 -2.01
N VAL A 41 -1.73 -21.17 -1.81
CA VAL A 41 -2.66 -21.51 -2.90
C VAL A 41 -3.80 -20.50 -2.86
N ILE A 42 -3.87 -19.64 -3.87
CA ILE A 42 -4.90 -18.60 -4.01
C ILE A 42 -5.73 -18.94 -5.24
N GLU A 43 -7.03 -19.17 -5.07
CA GLU A 43 -7.96 -19.56 -6.14
C GLU A 43 -7.45 -20.76 -6.97
N GLY A 44 -6.90 -21.77 -6.29
CA GLY A 44 -6.35 -22.99 -6.91
C GLY A 44 -4.98 -22.80 -7.59
N ARG A 45 -4.39 -21.61 -7.55
CA ARG A 45 -3.06 -21.33 -8.13
C ARG A 45 -2.02 -21.21 -7.04
N LYS A 46 -0.90 -21.93 -7.20
CA LYS A 46 0.27 -21.79 -6.33
C LYS A 46 0.86 -20.38 -6.53
N ARG A 47 1.04 -19.67 -5.42
CA ARG A 47 1.68 -18.36 -5.34
C ARG A 47 2.76 -18.47 -4.28
N LYS A 48 3.99 -18.09 -4.60
CA LYS A 48 5.07 -18.02 -3.61
C LYS A 48 5.09 -16.68 -2.89
N GLU A 49 4.36 -15.72 -3.44
CA GLU A 49 4.44 -14.33 -3.04
C GLU A 49 3.09 -13.65 -3.28
N VAL A 50 2.73 -12.75 -2.37
CA VAL A 50 1.54 -11.91 -2.50
C VAL A 50 1.94 -10.47 -2.26
N TYR A 51 1.63 -9.62 -3.23
CA TYR A 51 2.01 -8.23 -3.21
C TYR A 51 1.09 -7.42 -2.30
N PHE A 52 1.64 -6.61 -1.38
CA PHE A 52 0.83 -5.85 -0.41
C PHE A 52 0.72 -4.37 -0.78
N ALA A 53 1.85 -3.67 -0.91
CA ALA A 53 1.84 -2.26 -1.22
C ALA A 53 3.11 -1.82 -1.94
N VAL A 54 3.01 -0.71 -2.70
CA VAL A 54 4.16 -0.03 -3.30
C VAL A 54 4.06 1.47 -3.25
N LEU A 55 5.22 2.12 -3.14
CA LEU A 55 5.45 3.54 -3.38
C LEU A 55 6.40 3.70 -4.56
N ILE A 56 6.04 4.53 -5.54
CA ILE A 56 6.90 4.93 -6.65
C ILE A 56 6.82 6.44 -6.83
N ILE A 57 7.96 7.13 -6.85
CA ILE A 57 8.02 8.53 -7.27
C ILE A 57 7.77 8.62 -8.77
N GLN A 58 6.72 9.32 -9.15
CA GLN A 58 6.36 9.63 -10.53
C GLN A 58 6.68 11.11 -10.83
N LYS A 59 6.54 11.54 -12.09
CA LYS A 59 6.89 12.91 -12.50
C LYS A 59 6.24 14.04 -11.66
N ALA A 60 5.04 13.82 -11.12
CA ALA A 60 4.26 14.87 -10.44
C ALA A 60 3.56 14.41 -9.14
N TYR A 61 3.77 13.17 -8.72
CA TYR A 61 3.13 12.58 -7.54
C TYR A 61 3.92 11.38 -7.04
N VAL A 62 3.66 10.96 -5.80
CA VAL A 62 4.05 9.63 -5.32
C VAL A 62 2.89 8.69 -5.56
N GLY A 63 3.11 7.66 -6.37
CA GLY A 63 2.14 6.60 -6.63
C GLY A 63 2.12 5.63 -5.47
N PHE A 64 1.01 5.58 -4.74
CA PHE A 64 0.76 4.59 -3.69
C PHE A 64 -0.16 3.49 -4.22
N TYR A 65 0.37 2.28 -4.41
CA TYR A 65 -0.35 1.13 -4.95
C TYR A 65 -0.74 0.22 -3.80
N TYR A 66 -2.04 0.10 -3.52
CA TYR A 66 -2.58 -0.67 -2.41
C TYR A 66 -3.28 -1.93 -2.93
N MET A 67 -2.63 -3.09 -2.79
CA MET A 67 -3.11 -4.36 -3.34
C MET A 67 -4.23 -5.07 -2.57
N PRO A 68 -4.48 -4.82 -1.27
CA PRO A 68 -5.58 -5.46 -0.57
C PRO A 68 -6.96 -5.24 -1.23
N VAL A 69 -7.12 -4.24 -2.12
CA VAL A 69 -8.30 -4.06 -2.99
C VAL A 69 -8.67 -5.28 -3.83
N TYR A 70 -7.75 -6.21 -4.06
CA TYR A 70 -8.00 -7.44 -4.81
C TYR A 70 -8.44 -8.60 -3.93
N ALA A 71 -8.19 -8.52 -2.62
CA ALA A 71 -8.66 -9.48 -1.65
C ALA A 71 -10.12 -9.21 -1.26
N GLU A 72 -10.53 -7.94 -1.20
CA GLU A 72 -11.83 -7.52 -0.71
C GLU A 72 -12.63 -6.76 -1.78
N PRO A 73 -13.76 -7.30 -2.29
CA PRO A 73 -14.53 -6.68 -3.37
C PRO A 73 -15.18 -5.31 -3.02
N GLU A 74 -15.44 -5.05 -1.74
CA GLU A 74 -16.19 -3.88 -1.23
C GLU A 74 -15.29 -2.65 -0.91
N ILE A 75 -14.02 -2.70 -1.33
CA ILE A 75 -12.95 -1.82 -0.86
C ILE A 75 -13.17 -0.30 -1.02
N LYS A 76 -14.06 0.15 -1.92
CA LYS A 76 -14.29 1.59 -2.13
C LYS A 76 -15.02 2.25 -0.98
N GLU A 77 -15.89 1.52 -0.30
CA GLU A 77 -16.65 2.03 0.86
C GLU A 77 -15.76 2.19 2.09
N PHE A 78 -14.62 1.49 2.09
CA PHE A 78 -13.65 1.57 3.16
C PHE A 78 -12.83 2.89 3.13
N PHE A 79 -12.48 3.38 1.94
CA PHE A 79 -11.64 4.59 1.87
C PHE A 79 -12.44 5.84 2.22
N LYS A 80 -11.96 6.56 3.23
CA LYS A 80 -12.47 7.88 3.60
C LYS A 80 -12.25 8.90 2.45
N PRO A 81 -13.06 9.97 2.39
CA PRO A 81 -13.17 10.84 1.21
C PRO A 81 -11.83 11.44 0.73
N GLU A 82 -10.95 11.83 1.65
CA GLU A 82 -9.69 12.50 1.37
C GLU A 82 -8.72 11.57 0.63
N LEU A 83 -8.58 10.32 1.09
CA LEU A 83 -7.79 9.29 0.41
C LEU A 83 -8.51 8.79 -0.85
N LEU A 84 -9.82 8.56 -0.80
CA LEU A 84 -10.61 8.11 -1.95
C LEU A 84 -10.50 9.08 -3.14
N SER A 85 -10.46 10.39 -2.88
CA SER A 85 -10.28 11.42 -3.92
C SER A 85 -8.95 11.29 -4.70
N ARG A 86 -7.97 10.59 -4.12
CA ARG A 86 -6.65 10.32 -4.73
C ARG A 86 -6.62 9.05 -5.56
N LEU A 87 -7.65 8.20 -5.47
CA LEU A 87 -7.73 6.96 -6.20
C LEU A 87 -7.80 7.22 -7.72
N LYS A 88 -6.95 6.51 -8.47
CA LYS A 88 -6.89 6.45 -9.92
C LYS A 88 -6.89 4.98 -10.34
N GLY A 89 -7.97 4.56 -10.99
CA GLY A 89 -8.21 3.15 -11.29
C GLY A 89 -8.70 2.38 -10.06
N LYS A 90 -8.11 1.20 -9.81
CA LYS A 90 -8.58 0.27 -8.76
C LYS A 90 -7.75 0.31 -7.46
N SER A 91 -6.43 0.44 -7.59
CA SER A 91 -5.48 0.30 -6.46
C SER A 91 -4.48 1.45 -6.34
N CYS A 92 -4.36 2.33 -7.35
CA CYS A 92 -3.33 3.36 -7.40
C CYS A 92 -3.86 4.68 -6.85
N PHE A 93 -3.17 5.27 -5.88
CA PHE A 93 -3.48 6.58 -5.32
C PHE A 93 -2.38 7.56 -5.72
N HIS A 94 -2.77 8.70 -6.29
CA HIS A 94 -1.83 9.75 -6.66
C HIS A 94 -1.68 10.74 -5.50
N ILE A 95 -0.58 10.64 -4.76
CA ILE A 95 -0.31 11.50 -3.60
C ILE A 95 0.53 12.70 -4.05
N HIS A 96 -0.12 13.86 -4.12
CA HIS A 96 0.51 15.14 -4.49
C HIS A 96 0.88 16.01 -3.29
N LYS A 97 0.29 15.71 -2.12
CA LYS A 97 0.52 16.39 -0.85
C LYS A 97 0.15 15.43 0.29
N LEU A 98 0.76 15.60 1.46
CA LEU A 98 0.51 14.73 2.60
C LEU A 98 0.20 15.52 3.87
N ASP A 99 -1.09 15.75 4.12
CA ASP A 99 -1.59 16.33 5.37
C ASP A 99 -1.90 15.25 6.43
N SER A 100 -2.12 15.67 7.69
CA SER A 100 -2.37 14.75 8.81
C SER A 100 -3.57 13.84 8.56
N ILE A 101 -4.64 14.39 7.97
CA ILE A 101 -5.86 13.63 7.63
C ILE A 101 -5.52 12.51 6.65
N LEU A 102 -4.78 12.81 5.58
CA LEU A 102 -4.42 11.80 4.58
C LEU A 102 -3.50 10.72 5.17
N ILE A 103 -2.58 11.09 6.07
CA ILE A 103 -1.71 10.13 6.78
C ILE A 103 -2.54 9.15 7.61
N ASP A 104 -3.49 9.67 8.39
CA ASP A 104 -4.33 8.83 9.25
C ASP A 104 -5.18 7.87 8.42
N GLN A 105 -5.70 8.33 7.28
CA GLN A 105 -6.46 7.47 6.35
C GLN A 105 -5.60 6.40 5.68
N ILE A 106 -4.36 6.73 5.32
CA ILE A 106 -3.40 5.75 4.76
C ILE A 106 -3.03 4.71 5.82
N LYS A 107 -2.78 5.12 7.07
CA LYS A 107 -2.52 4.20 8.18
C LYS A 107 -3.69 3.26 8.44
N GLU A 108 -4.91 3.80 8.46
CA GLU A 108 -6.10 2.98 8.60
C GLU A 108 -6.23 1.97 7.45
N ALA A 109 -5.96 2.40 6.22
CA ALA A 109 -5.96 1.52 5.04
C ALA A 109 -4.96 0.39 5.15
N LEU A 110 -3.70 0.69 5.44
CA LEU A 110 -2.67 -0.32 5.61
C LEU A 110 -3.02 -1.29 6.74
N GLN A 111 -3.57 -0.80 7.86
CA GLN A 111 -3.96 -1.66 8.98
C GLN A 111 -5.07 -2.63 8.59
N ARG A 112 -6.10 -2.18 7.86
CA ARG A 112 -7.17 -3.08 7.40
C ARG A 112 -6.65 -4.11 6.40
N GLY A 113 -5.84 -3.67 5.44
CA GLY A 113 -5.21 -4.57 4.48
C GLY A 113 -4.35 -5.64 5.15
N TYR A 114 -3.59 -5.25 6.17
CA TYR A 114 -2.79 -6.16 6.98
C TYR A 114 -3.66 -7.23 7.66
N VAL A 115 -4.73 -6.80 8.36
CA VAL A 115 -5.68 -7.72 9.00
C VAL A 115 -6.32 -8.67 7.99
N GLU A 116 -6.64 -8.19 6.79
CA GLU A 116 -7.21 -9.04 5.75
C GLU A 116 -6.22 -10.10 5.24
N TYR A 117 -4.94 -9.74 5.11
CA TYR A 117 -3.90 -10.70 4.74
C TYR A 117 -3.68 -11.75 5.84
N GLN A 118 -3.77 -11.36 7.12
CA GLN A 118 -3.73 -12.30 8.25
C GLN A 118 -4.91 -13.28 8.22
N LYS A 119 -6.14 -12.78 8.03
CA LYS A 119 -7.35 -13.63 7.97
C LYS A 119 -7.28 -14.67 6.86
N ARG A 120 -6.61 -14.35 5.75
CA ARG A 120 -6.40 -15.27 4.63
C ARG A 120 -5.21 -16.20 4.79
N GLY A 121 -4.42 -16.02 5.86
CA GLY A 121 -3.18 -16.74 6.09
C GLY A 121 -2.08 -16.40 5.08
N TRP A 122 -2.22 -15.29 4.36
CA TRP A 122 -1.23 -14.81 3.39
C TRP A 122 0.01 -14.27 4.07
N ILE A 123 -0.12 -13.83 5.32
CA ILE A 123 0.98 -13.56 6.26
C ILE A 123 0.77 -14.39 7.51
#